data_AF-A0A1C3EZL4-F1
#
_entry.id   AF-A0A1C3EZL4-F1
#
_cell.length_a   1.000
_cell.length_b   1.000
_cell.length_c   1.000
_cell.angle_alpha   90.00
_cell.angle_beta   90.00
_cell.angle_gamma   90.00
#
_symmetry.space_group_name_H-M   'P 1'
#
loop_
_entity.id
_entity.type
_entity.pdbx_description
1 polymer ?
#
loop_
_entity_poly.entity_id
_entity_poly.type
_entity_poly.pdbx_seq_one_letter_code
_entity_poly.pdbx_strand_id
1 'polypeptide(L)'
;MIVMYILAGLMFVLSIMLLSGRGSWLIAGYNTMSKEEQNKYDRKKLTRATGMMSIIISIAMLALGLSLINAIIFLIAIFVSVIITIIYTNKYCLKLDSDREVTDLIIDKRKLNNKTMIGIGLAIIIALLVGISMYFSSKPPVYAISNGTLVISTQYGKSVYLSEIKSVQLKNNLPVIQSKINGLGLGSIQKGKFSSDIGNVTLYIDTSKPPFIYIKTTSELIILNDQSKSKTEALFDELNSDIKKSIVPVEKSSSTSVGTVSKPVKRNLEYSLNLTYSKSMMKFLIINNTSKDIELIFSNTHTFDFILSKNGNIVYDNYKDNPNVAKFAWETHQILIANGDINYIGQGYDIWYENLTKKVNDGIYNFEFYSTSEMLKDVPHFKGQLEIKDGNVNVNSIRLN
;
A
#
# COMPACT_ATOMS: atom_id res chain seq x y z
N MET A 1 7.88 -22.18 0.20
CA MET A 1 7.73 -23.58 0.65
C MET A 1 8.86 -24.04 1.54
N ILE A 2 10.13 -23.89 1.14
CA ILE A 2 11.29 -24.24 1.99
C ILE A 2 11.20 -23.60 3.40
N VAL A 3 10.96 -22.30 3.48
CA VAL A 3 10.79 -21.57 4.76
C VAL A 3 9.70 -22.19 5.63
N MET A 4 8.58 -22.59 5.03
CA MET A 4 7.45 -23.17 5.75
C MET A 4 7.77 -24.57 6.30
N TYR A 5 8.50 -25.39 5.54
CA TYR A 5 8.98 -26.68 6.03
C TYR A 5 10.03 -26.53 7.13
N ILE A 6 10.90 -25.53 7.04
CA ILE A 6 11.85 -25.18 8.11
C ILE A 6 11.06 -24.79 9.38
N LEU A 7 10.04 -23.95 9.25
CA LEU A 7 9.18 -23.56 10.39
C LEU A 7 8.41 -24.75 10.98
N ALA A 8 7.87 -25.64 10.14
CA ALA A 8 7.19 -26.84 10.59
C ALA A 8 8.13 -27.77 11.36
N GLY A 9 9.37 -27.96 10.87
CA GLY A 9 10.42 -28.71 11.55
C GLY A 9 10.83 -28.07 12.88
N LEU A 10 10.99 -26.75 12.93
CA LEU A 10 11.25 -26.01 14.17
C LEU A 10 10.12 -26.23 15.19
N MET A 11 8.86 -26.10 14.77
CA MET A 11 7.70 -26.36 15.63
C MET A 11 7.67 -27.80 16.13
N PHE A 12 8.05 -28.76 15.29
CA PHE A 12 8.15 -30.17 15.69
C PHE A 12 9.22 -30.38 16.77
N VAL A 13 10.42 -29.81 16.61
CA VAL A 13 11.49 -29.93 17.62
C VAL A 13 11.07 -29.29 18.95
N LEU A 14 10.47 -28.10 18.90
CA LEU A 14 9.96 -27.43 20.10
C LEU A 14 8.83 -28.23 20.77
N SER A 15 8.00 -28.90 19.98
CA SER A 15 6.92 -29.76 20.50
C SER A 15 7.46 -30.94 21.32
N ILE A 16 8.55 -31.59 20.87
CA ILE A 16 9.21 -32.69 21.60
C ILE A 16 9.76 -32.17 22.94
N MET A 17 10.39 -30.99 22.91
CA MET A 17 10.91 -30.34 24.12
C MET A 17 9.79 -30.02 25.13
N LEU A 18 8.63 -29.57 24.65
CA LEU A 18 7.45 -29.32 25.49
C LEU A 18 6.85 -30.64 26.04
N LEU A 19 6.75 -31.69 25.23
CA LEU A 19 6.27 -33.01 25.63
C LEU A 19 7.16 -33.67 26.71
N SER A 20 8.46 -33.35 26.73
CA SER A 20 9.36 -33.77 27.81
C SER A 20 9.02 -33.15 29.18
N GLY A 21 8.14 -32.13 29.21
CA GLY A 21 7.74 -31.42 30.42
C GLY A 21 8.72 -30.33 30.87
N ARG A 22 9.74 -30.01 30.05
CA ARG A 22 10.82 -29.08 30.40
C ARG A 22 10.61 -27.66 29.87
N GLY A 23 9.97 -27.48 28.70
CA GLY A 23 9.87 -26.20 28.01
C GLY A 23 8.84 -25.18 28.53
N SER A 24 8.46 -25.19 29.80
CA SER A 24 7.37 -24.34 30.33
C SER A 24 7.57 -22.83 30.15
N TRP A 25 8.80 -22.35 29.99
CA TRP A 25 9.11 -20.93 29.72
C TRP A 25 8.70 -20.47 28.30
N LEU A 26 8.47 -21.40 27.38
CA LEU A 26 7.98 -21.10 26.03
C LEU A 26 6.47 -20.83 26.01
N ILE A 27 5.77 -21.11 27.10
CA ILE A 27 4.32 -20.95 27.20
C ILE A 27 4.02 -19.50 27.57
N ALA A 28 3.70 -18.69 26.55
CA ALA A 28 3.21 -17.34 26.74
C ALA A 28 1.97 -17.34 27.66
N GLY A 29 1.87 -16.35 28.55
CA GLY A 29 0.89 -16.36 29.64
C GLY A 29 1.45 -17.01 30.91
N TYR A 30 1.88 -18.27 30.86
CA TYR A 30 2.49 -18.93 32.03
C TYR A 30 3.81 -18.28 32.43
N ASN A 31 4.69 -18.02 31.45
CA ASN A 31 5.99 -17.37 31.69
C ASN A 31 5.87 -15.93 32.24
N THR A 32 4.74 -15.25 31.97
CA THR A 32 4.48 -13.87 32.40
C THR A 32 3.71 -13.78 33.72
N MET A 33 3.17 -14.89 34.22
CA MET A 33 2.47 -14.95 35.51
C MET A 33 3.45 -14.84 36.69
N SER A 34 2.95 -14.37 37.84
CA SER A 34 3.71 -14.41 39.08
C SER A 34 4.00 -15.85 39.51
N LYS A 35 5.04 -16.07 40.33
CA LYS A 35 5.38 -17.42 40.84
C LYS A 35 4.22 -18.05 41.61
N GLU A 36 3.45 -17.25 42.35
CA GLU A 36 2.26 -17.69 43.08
C GLU A 36 1.17 -18.22 42.14
N GLU A 37 0.92 -17.51 41.03
CA GLU A 37 -0.04 -17.96 40.03
C GLU A 37 0.46 -19.18 39.25
N GLN A 38 1.74 -19.23 38.90
CA GLN A 38 2.35 -20.39 38.25
C GLN A 38 2.23 -21.66 39.09
N ASN A 39 2.31 -21.55 40.42
CA ASN A 39 2.21 -22.68 41.34
C ASN A 39 0.83 -23.35 41.35
N LYS A 40 -0.22 -22.64 40.91
CA LYS A 40 -1.59 -23.17 40.76
C LYS A 40 -1.71 -24.19 39.63
N TYR A 41 -0.75 -24.24 38.71
CA TYR A 41 -0.77 -25.16 37.57
C TYR A 41 0.15 -26.36 37.79
N ASP A 42 -0.27 -27.53 37.31
CA ASP A 42 0.62 -28.66 37.04
C ASP A 42 1.45 -28.33 35.81
N ARG A 43 2.68 -27.88 36.07
CA ARG A 43 3.66 -27.50 35.04
C ARG A 43 3.87 -28.62 34.01
N LYS A 44 3.95 -29.89 34.41
CA LYS A 44 4.24 -30.99 33.48
C LYS A 44 3.05 -31.27 32.58
N LYS A 45 1.82 -31.30 33.13
CA LYS A 45 0.59 -31.45 32.33
C LYS A 45 0.41 -30.28 31.37
N LEU A 46 0.59 -29.05 31.84
CA LEU A 46 0.50 -27.84 31.03
C LEU A 46 1.48 -27.87 29.87
N THR A 47 2.75 -28.17 30.14
CA THR A 47 3.80 -28.20 29.10
C THR A 47 3.55 -29.31 28.08
N ARG A 48 3.13 -30.49 28.52
CA ARG A 48 2.77 -31.60 27.62
C ARG A 48 1.56 -31.27 26.75
N ALA A 49 0.55 -30.63 27.32
CA ALA A 49 -0.62 -30.17 26.56
C ALA A 49 -0.19 -29.21 25.45
N THR A 50 0.59 -28.18 25.75
CA THR A 50 1.11 -27.25 24.73
C THR A 50 1.97 -27.97 23.69
N GLY A 51 2.79 -28.93 24.10
CA GLY A 51 3.61 -29.74 23.17
C GLY A 51 2.77 -30.57 22.20
N MET A 52 1.72 -31.24 22.67
CA MET A 52 0.80 -32.00 21.80
C MET A 52 0.14 -31.10 20.75
N MET A 53 -0.20 -29.88 21.15
CA MET A 53 -0.80 -28.89 20.25
C MET A 53 0.19 -28.39 19.20
N SER A 54 1.44 -28.15 19.60
CA SER A 54 2.52 -27.81 18.67
C SER A 54 2.79 -28.92 17.65
N ILE A 55 2.62 -30.20 18.02
CA ILE A 55 2.66 -31.32 17.05
C ILE A 55 1.52 -31.19 16.03
N ILE A 56 0.28 -30.96 16.48
CA ILE A 56 -0.88 -30.85 15.58
C ILE A 56 -0.67 -29.70 14.58
N ILE A 57 -0.20 -28.54 15.07
CA ILE A 57 0.10 -27.39 14.21
C ILE A 57 1.23 -27.72 13.23
N SER A 58 2.31 -28.36 13.70
CA SER A 58 3.43 -28.78 12.84
C SER A 58 2.97 -29.72 11.72
N ILE A 59 2.16 -30.74 12.04
CA ILE A 59 1.61 -31.67 11.04
C ILE A 59 0.67 -30.95 10.08
N ALA A 60 -0.22 -30.07 10.58
CA ALA A 60 -1.11 -29.28 9.75
C ALA A 60 -0.34 -28.34 8.80
N MET A 61 0.82 -27.81 9.25
CA MET A 61 1.73 -27.05 8.40
C MET A 61 2.35 -27.93 7.31
N LEU A 62 2.67 -29.20 7.56
CA LEU A 62 3.19 -30.09 6.53
C LEU A 62 2.13 -30.48 5.50
N ALA A 63 0.86 -30.58 5.92
CA ALA A 63 -0.27 -30.95 5.07
C ALA A 63 -0.80 -29.82 4.16
N LEU A 64 -0.30 -28.59 4.32
CA LEU A 64 -0.68 -27.43 3.53
C LEU A 64 -0.19 -27.55 2.07
N GLY A 65 -1.09 -27.91 1.16
CA GLY A 65 -0.92 -27.68 -0.29
C GLY A 65 -1.24 -26.24 -0.72
N LEU A 66 -0.79 -25.84 -1.91
CA LEU A 66 -0.88 -24.49 -2.53
C LEU A 66 -2.30 -23.95 -2.83
N SER A 67 -3.36 -24.50 -2.23
CA SER A 67 -4.74 -24.06 -2.48
C SER A 67 -5.23 -23.11 -1.38
N LEU A 68 -6.05 -22.13 -1.79
CA LEU A 68 -6.75 -21.23 -0.86
C LEU A 68 -7.58 -22.02 0.17
N ILE A 69 -8.17 -23.14 -0.25
CA ILE A 69 -8.97 -24.02 0.61
C ILE A 69 -8.10 -24.63 1.72
N ASN A 70 -6.90 -25.13 1.40
CA ASN A 70 -5.99 -25.68 2.39
C ASN A 70 -5.51 -24.62 3.38
N ALA A 71 -5.26 -23.40 2.91
CA ALA A 71 -4.90 -22.27 3.78
C ALA A 71 -6.02 -21.92 4.77
N ILE A 72 -7.28 -21.93 4.30
CA ILE A 72 -8.45 -21.70 5.16
C ILE A 72 -8.60 -22.84 6.18
N ILE A 73 -8.50 -24.10 5.74
CA ILE A 73 -8.56 -25.28 6.63
C ILE A 73 -7.47 -25.21 7.70
N PHE A 74 -6.25 -24.82 7.32
CA PHE A 74 -5.14 -24.66 8.25
C PHE A 74 -5.40 -23.58 9.30
N LEU A 75 -5.93 -22.43 8.89
CA LEU A 75 -6.31 -21.37 9.82
C LEU A 75 -7.38 -21.88 10.79
N ILE A 76 -8.44 -22.53 10.30
CA ILE A 76 -9.49 -23.13 11.13
C ILE A 76 -8.87 -24.14 12.12
N ALA A 77 -7.98 -25.01 11.65
CA ALA A 77 -7.29 -25.98 12.49
C ALA A 77 -6.50 -25.28 13.60
N ILE A 78 -5.73 -24.23 13.29
CA ILE A 78 -5.04 -23.41 14.32
C ILE A 78 -6.04 -22.88 15.34
N PHE A 79 -7.13 -22.23 14.90
CA PHE A 79 -8.08 -21.62 15.83
C PHE A 79 -8.77 -22.64 16.74
N VAL A 80 -9.26 -23.74 16.16
CA VAL A 80 -9.86 -24.84 16.92
C VAL A 80 -8.83 -25.42 17.91
N SER A 81 -7.59 -25.59 17.46
CA SER A 81 -6.50 -26.12 18.29
C SER A 81 -6.22 -25.20 19.49
N VAL A 82 -6.16 -23.88 19.29
CA VAL A 82 -5.94 -22.89 20.35
C VAL A 82 -7.09 -22.92 21.37
N ILE A 83 -8.34 -22.96 20.89
CA ILE A 83 -9.52 -23.02 21.77
C ILE A 83 -9.51 -24.28 22.63
N ILE A 84 -9.26 -25.45 22.01
CA ILE A 84 -9.15 -26.73 22.72
C ILE A 84 -8.04 -26.66 23.78
N THR A 85 -6.88 -26.10 23.43
CA THR A 85 -5.76 -25.93 24.35
C THR A 85 -6.16 -25.10 25.56
N ILE A 86 -6.74 -23.92 25.32
CA ILE A 86 -7.16 -22.99 26.38
C ILE A 86 -8.17 -23.66 27.32
N ILE A 87 -9.14 -24.39 26.78
CA ILE A 87 -10.13 -25.13 27.58
C ILE A 87 -9.43 -26.22 28.38
N TYR A 88 -8.58 -27.02 27.73
CA TYR A 88 -7.89 -28.14 28.37
C TYR A 88 -6.96 -27.68 29.49
N THR A 89 -6.16 -26.64 29.25
CA THR A 89 -5.21 -26.15 30.25
C THR A 89 -5.91 -25.51 31.44
N ASN A 90 -6.99 -24.76 31.20
CA ASN A 90 -7.77 -24.15 32.28
C ASN A 90 -8.60 -25.16 33.08
N LYS A 91 -9.01 -26.29 32.47
CA LYS A 91 -9.82 -27.31 33.15
C LYS A 91 -8.97 -28.39 33.84
N TYR A 92 -7.94 -28.89 33.17
CA TYR A 92 -7.23 -30.11 33.56
C TYR A 92 -5.76 -29.91 33.96
N CYS A 93 -5.18 -28.73 33.71
CA CYS A 93 -3.79 -28.45 34.11
C CYS A 93 -3.68 -27.62 35.39
N LEU A 94 -4.78 -27.29 36.06
CA LEU A 94 -4.76 -26.74 37.41
C LEU A 94 -4.47 -27.86 38.42
N LYS A 95 -3.66 -27.58 39.45
CA LYS A 95 -3.55 -28.45 40.61
C LYS A 95 -4.88 -28.41 41.37
N LEU A 96 -5.41 -29.58 41.68
CA LEU A 96 -6.54 -29.72 42.59
C LEU A 96 -5.99 -29.57 44.01
N ASP A 97 -6.53 -28.64 44.80
CA ASP A 97 -6.36 -28.65 46.26
C ASP A 97 -7.34 -29.69 46.82
N SER A 98 -6.98 -30.43 47.88
CA SER A 98 -7.82 -31.52 48.42
C SER A 98 -9.24 -31.05 48.80
N ASP A 99 -9.39 -29.78 49.20
CA ASP A 99 -10.68 -29.20 49.56
C ASP A 99 -11.57 -28.89 48.35
N ARG A 100 -10.98 -28.73 47.14
CA ARG A 100 -11.71 -28.50 45.89
C ARG A 100 -12.36 -29.77 45.33
N GLU A 101 -11.80 -30.95 45.61
CA GLU A 101 -12.32 -32.21 45.08
C GLU A 101 -13.77 -32.46 45.56
N VAL A 102 -14.05 -32.11 46.82
CA VAL A 102 -15.40 -32.20 47.41
C VAL A 102 -16.36 -31.14 46.85
N THR A 103 -15.87 -29.93 46.55
CA THR A 103 -16.72 -28.84 46.04
C THR A 103 -17.03 -28.98 44.54
N ASP A 104 -16.09 -29.47 43.74
CA ASP A 104 -16.27 -29.65 42.29
C ASP A 104 -17.15 -30.86 41.94
N LEU A 105 -17.23 -31.88 42.81
CA LEU A 105 -18.20 -32.98 42.67
C LEU A 105 -19.66 -32.51 42.88
N ILE A 106 -19.87 -31.40 43.59
CA ILE A 106 -21.20 -30.87 43.94
C ILE A 106 -21.69 -29.81 42.93
N ILE A 107 -20.79 -29.11 42.23
CA ILE A 107 -21.15 -27.98 41.34
C ILE A 107 -20.47 -28.16 39.96
N ASP A 108 -21.00 -29.05 39.14
CA ASP A 108 -20.60 -29.14 37.72
C ASP A 108 -21.23 -28.00 36.89
N LYS A 109 -20.71 -26.78 37.08
CA LYS A 109 -20.79 -25.66 36.11
C LYS A 109 -19.60 -24.71 36.31
N ARG A 110 -18.37 -25.16 36.05
CA ARG A 110 -17.24 -24.21 35.89
C ARG A 110 -17.46 -23.36 34.64
N LYS A 111 -18.15 -22.22 34.79
CA LYS A 111 -18.23 -21.19 33.75
C LYS A 111 -16.80 -20.75 33.39
N LEU A 112 -16.53 -20.65 32.09
CA LEU A 112 -15.27 -20.09 31.60
C LEU A 112 -15.13 -18.66 32.15
N ASN A 113 -13.98 -18.30 32.70
CA ASN A 113 -13.73 -16.96 33.23
C ASN A 113 -13.94 -15.91 32.11
N ASN A 114 -14.54 -14.76 32.45
CA ASN A 114 -14.75 -13.63 31.54
C ASN A 114 -13.46 -13.23 30.78
N LYS A 115 -12.29 -13.30 31.42
CA LYS A 115 -11.00 -13.04 30.73
C LYS A 115 -10.69 -14.05 29.62
N THR A 116 -10.99 -15.33 29.85
CA THR A 116 -10.83 -16.39 28.85
C THR A 116 -11.83 -16.24 27.70
N MET A 117 -13.07 -15.85 28.01
CA MET A 117 -14.10 -15.55 26.99
C MET A 117 -13.70 -14.37 26.11
N ILE A 118 -13.13 -13.30 26.69
CA ILE A 118 -12.59 -12.16 25.94
C ILE A 118 -11.45 -12.62 25.02
N GLY A 119 -10.52 -13.44 25.52
CA GLY A 119 -9.42 -13.98 24.72
C GLY A 119 -9.87 -14.83 23.53
N ILE A 120 -10.86 -15.71 23.73
CA ILE A 120 -11.47 -16.50 22.65
C ILE A 120 -12.18 -15.59 21.65
N GLY A 121 -12.95 -14.61 22.13
CA GLY A 121 -13.63 -13.64 21.27
C GLY A 121 -12.66 -12.86 20.38
N LEU A 122 -11.56 -12.38 20.95
CA LEU A 122 -10.51 -11.68 20.19
C LEU A 122 -9.86 -12.59 19.14
N ALA A 123 -9.56 -13.84 19.49
CA ALA A 123 -9.02 -14.81 18.54
C ALA A 123 -9.97 -15.04 17.35
N ILE A 124 -11.26 -15.20 17.60
CA ILE A 124 -12.28 -15.35 16.54
C ILE A 124 -12.35 -14.11 15.65
N ILE A 125 -12.31 -12.90 16.23
CA ILE A 125 -12.32 -11.65 15.45
C ILE A 125 -11.11 -11.58 14.52
N ILE A 126 -9.91 -11.92 15.02
CA ILE A 126 -8.69 -11.95 14.20
C ILE A 126 -8.82 -13.00 13.09
N ALA A 127 -9.38 -14.18 13.39
CA ALA A 127 -9.65 -15.22 12.39
C ALA A 127 -10.52 -14.70 11.24
N LEU A 128 -11.61 -14.01 11.59
CA LEU A 128 -12.54 -13.42 10.64
C LEU A 128 -11.85 -12.33 9.81
N LEU A 129 -11.07 -11.44 10.43
CA LEU A 129 -10.33 -10.40 9.72
C LEU A 129 -9.33 -10.99 8.71
N VAL A 130 -8.57 -12.00 9.11
CA VAL A 130 -7.62 -12.69 8.22
C VAL A 130 -8.36 -13.41 7.10
N GLY A 131 -9.43 -14.14 7.40
CA GLY A 131 -10.25 -14.85 6.41
C GLY A 131 -10.89 -13.90 5.39
N ILE A 132 -11.45 -12.78 5.85
CA ILE A 132 -12.02 -11.73 5.00
C ILE A 132 -10.92 -11.13 4.10
N SER A 133 -9.77 -10.78 4.65
CA SER A 133 -8.63 -10.24 3.89
C SER A 133 -8.13 -11.21 2.82
N MET A 134 -8.05 -12.51 3.14
CA MET A 134 -7.71 -13.56 2.17
C MET A 134 -8.75 -13.68 1.06
N TYR A 135 -10.04 -13.62 1.40
CA TYR A 135 -11.13 -13.64 0.43
C TYR A 135 -11.02 -12.47 -0.55
N PHE A 136 -10.85 -11.24 -0.06
CA PHE A 136 -10.65 -10.07 -0.93
C PHE A 136 -9.35 -10.16 -1.75
N SER A 137 -8.27 -10.67 -1.15
CA SER A 137 -6.99 -10.89 -1.83
C SER A 137 -7.09 -11.88 -3.00
N SER A 138 -7.97 -12.89 -2.89
CA SER A 138 -8.19 -13.90 -3.92
C SER A 138 -9.00 -13.40 -5.12
N LYS A 139 -9.72 -12.27 -5.00
CA LYS A 139 -10.52 -11.73 -6.11
C LYS A 139 -9.63 -11.21 -7.24
N PRO A 140 -9.98 -11.42 -8.51
CA PRO A 140 -9.23 -10.86 -9.64
C PRO A 140 -9.23 -9.31 -9.60
N PRO A 141 -8.21 -8.65 -10.18
CA PRO A 141 -8.18 -7.20 -10.29
C PRO A 141 -9.37 -6.67 -11.10
N VAL A 142 -9.80 -5.44 -10.80
CA VAL A 142 -10.80 -4.72 -11.61
C VAL A 142 -10.08 -3.65 -12.41
N TYR A 143 -10.39 -3.56 -13.70
CA TYR A 143 -9.77 -2.60 -14.61
C TYR A 143 -10.77 -1.51 -14.96
N ALA A 144 -10.29 -0.27 -15.04
CA ALA A 144 -11.06 0.86 -15.54
C ALA A 144 -10.15 1.73 -16.42
N ILE A 145 -10.61 2.05 -17.63
CA ILE A 145 -9.92 2.98 -18.52
C ILE A 145 -10.71 4.29 -18.52
N SER A 146 -10.08 5.37 -18.09
CA SER A 146 -10.71 6.70 -18.07
C SER A 146 -9.65 7.79 -18.13
N ASN A 147 -9.96 8.90 -18.81
CA ASN A 147 -9.09 10.08 -18.91
C ASN A 147 -7.65 9.74 -19.32
N GLY A 148 -7.46 8.85 -20.30
CA GLY A 148 -6.12 8.45 -20.77
C GLY A 148 -5.31 7.63 -19.78
N THR A 149 -5.95 7.01 -18.79
CA THR A 149 -5.30 6.20 -17.74
C THR A 149 -5.99 4.84 -17.60
N LEU A 150 -5.19 3.78 -17.57
CA LEU A 150 -5.61 2.44 -17.14
C LEU A 150 -5.41 2.33 -15.62
N VAL A 151 -6.51 2.20 -14.88
CA VAL A 151 -6.52 1.97 -13.44
C VAL A 151 -6.68 0.49 -13.16
N ILE A 152 -5.69 -0.08 -12.48
CA ILE A 152 -5.68 -1.48 -12.03
C ILE A 152 -6.04 -1.51 -10.55
N SER A 153 -7.30 -1.83 -10.23
CA SER A 153 -7.83 -1.80 -8.86
C SER A 153 -7.61 -3.13 -8.15
N THR A 154 -6.57 -3.16 -7.30
CA THR A 154 -6.30 -4.26 -6.36
C THR A 154 -5.36 -3.77 -5.24
N GLN A 155 -5.09 -4.58 -4.22
CA GLN A 155 -4.20 -4.20 -3.10
C GLN A 155 -2.75 -3.85 -3.52
N TYR A 156 -2.32 -4.34 -4.68
CA TYR A 156 -1.04 -4.00 -5.35
C TYR A 156 -1.27 -3.19 -6.64
N GLY A 157 -2.45 -2.60 -6.76
CA GLY A 157 -2.92 -1.88 -7.94
C GLY A 157 -2.12 -0.61 -8.21
N LYS A 158 -2.24 -0.11 -9.43
CA LYS A 158 -1.62 1.15 -9.87
C LYS A 158 -2.38 1.75 -11.04
N SER A 159 -2.05 2.99 -11.35
CA SER A 159 -2.50 3.68 -12.55
C SER A 159 -1.39 3.70 -13.60
N VAL A 160 -1.74 3.47 -14.86
CA VAL A 160 -0.81 3.49 -16.00
C VAL A 160 -1.33 4.48 -17.03
N TYR A 161 -0.55 5.51 -17.34
CA TYR A 161 -0.93 6.46 -18.39
C TYR A 161 -0.83 5.79 -19.76
N LEU A 162 -1.87 5.93 -20.60
CA LEU A 162 -1.89 5.35 -21.93
C LEU A 162 -0.77 5.92 -22.83
N SER A 163 -0.32 7.15 -22.56
CA SER A 163 0.80 7.81 -23.23
C SER A 163 2.17 7.15 -22.96
N GLU A 164 2.31 6.41 -21.86
CA GLU A 164 3.55 5.68 -21.53
C GLU A 164 3.61 4.29 -22.17
N ILE A 165 2.50 3.83 -22.74
CA ILE A 165 2.40 2.50 -23.34
C ILE A 165 3.06 2.51 -24.71
N LYS A 166 4.19 1.77 -24.83
CA LYS A 166 4.93 1.59 -26.08
C LYS A 166 4.31 0.52 -26.97
N SER A 167 3.76 -0.54 -26.36
CA SER A 167 3.12 -1.61 -27.11
C SER A 167 2.19 -2.43 -26.22
N VAL A 168 1.09 -2.91 -26.80
CA VAL A 168 0.18 -3.88 -26.19
C VAL A 168 0.14 -5.14 -27.05
N GLN A 169 0.25 -6.32 -26.44
CA GLN A 169 0.17 -7.61 -27.13
C GLN A 169 -0.71 -8.59 -26.37
N LEU A 170 -1.53 -9.37 -27.06
CA LEU A 170 -2.29 -10.47 -26.48
C LEU A 170 -1.55 -11.79 -26.73
N LYS A 171 -1.24 -12.55 -25.68
CA LYS A 171 -0.50 -13.82 -25.76
C LYS A 171 -1.15 -14.90 -24.90
N ASN A 172 -1.03 -16.15 -25.30
CA ASN A 172 -1.57 -17.28 -24.52
C ASN A 172 -0.58 -17.86 -23.49
N ASN A 173 0.70 -17.52 -23.58
CA ASN A 173 1.75 -17.99 -22.69
C ASN A 173 2.26 -16.88 -21.77
N LEU A 174 2.80 -17.29 -20.62
CA LEU A 174 3.49 -16.43 -19.65
C LEU A 174 5.01 -16.61 -19.77
N PRO A 175 5.82 -15.61 -19.38
CA PRO A 175 7.24 -15.83 -19.16
C PRO A 175 7.45 -16.82 -18.01
N VAL A 176 8.63 -17.45 -17.96
CA VAL A 176 8.96 -18.35 -16.86
C VAL A 176 9.20 -17.52 -15.61
N ILE A 177 8.26 -17.60 -14.66
CA ILE A 177 8.36 -16.89 -13.38
C ILE A 177 9.39 -17.59 -12.50
N GLN A 178 10.45 -16.87 -12.13
CA GLN A 178 11.55 -17.39 -11.32
C GLN A 178 11.30 -17.18 -9.83
N SER A 179 10.92 -15.95 -9.44
CA SER A 179 10.72 -15.59 -8.04
C SER A 179 9.78 -14.40 -7.88
N LYS A 180 9.17 -14.29 -6.69
CA LYS A 180 8.36 -13.13 -6.30
C LYS A 180 9.25 -12.08 -5.65
N ILE A 181 9.17 -10.84 -6.10
CA ILE A 181 9.90 -9.70 -5.53
C ILE A 181 9.04 -9.00 -4.47
N ASN A 182 7.83 -8.58 -4.86
CA ASN A 182 6.87 -7.96 -3.95
C ASN A 182 5.46 -8.22 -4.47
N GLY A 183 4.54 -8.71 -3.63
CA GLY A 183 3.17 -8.98 -4.07
C GLY A 183 2.51 -10.19 -3.43
N LEU A 184 1.38 -10.57 -4.02
CA LEU A 184 0.63 -11.78 -3.71
C LEU A 184 0.90 -12.86 -4.74
N GLY A 185 1.25 -14.05 -4.27
CA GLY A 185 1.25 -15.26 -5.10
C GLY A 185 0.47 -16.35 -4.38
N LEU A 186 -0.81 -16.49 -4.74
CA LEU A 186 -1.76 -17.36 -4.07
C LEU A 186 -2.42 -18.28 -5.10
N GLY A 187 -1.97 -19.55 -5.15
CA GLY A 187 -2.42 -20.50 -6.16
C GLY A 187 -2.16 -19.96 -7.57
N SER A 188 -3.21 -19.89 -8.39
CA SER A 188 -3.12 -19.35 -9.75
C SER A 188 -3.07 -17.83 -9.81
N ILE A 189 -3.44 -17.13 -8.73
CA ILE A 189 -3.50 -15.67 -8.67
C ILE A 189 -2.12 -15.08 -8.35
N GLN A 190 -1.59 -14.27 -9.26
CA GLN A 190 -0.29 -13.61 -9.12
C GLN A 190 -0.46 -12.10 -9.32
N LYS A 191 -0.10 -11.32 -8.30
CA LYS A 191 -0.24 -9.85 -8.28
C LYS A 191 1.01 -9.19 -7.71
N GLY A 192 1.54 -8.18 -8.37
CA GLY A 192 2.73 -7.43 -7.94
C GLY A 192 3.96 -7.69 -8.81
N LYS A 193 5.16 -7.42 -8.28
CA LYS A 193 6.45 -7.53 -8.97
C LYS A 193 7.08 -8.92 -8.83
N PHE A 194 7.54 -9.47 -9.94
CA PHE A 194 8.15 -10.79 -10.06
C PHE A 194 9.41 -10.74 -10.93
N SER A 195 10.37 -11.61 -10.65
CA SER A 195 11.49 -11.90 -11.55
C SER A 195 11.07 -12.99 -12.53
N SER A 196 11.42 -12.82 -13.80
CA SER A 196 11.19 -13.80 -14.86
C SER A 196 12.41 -13.97 -15.76
N ASP A 197 12.38 -14.97 -16.64
CA ASP A 197 13.39 -15.20 -17.67
C ASP A 197 13.57 -14.04 -18.65
N ILE A 198 12.57 -13.16 -18.79
CA ILE A 198 12.64 -11.95 -19.63
C ILE A 198 12.87 -10.67 -18.83
N GLY A 199 13.30 -10.79 -17.58
CA GLY A 199 13.52 -9.67 -16.65
C GLY A 199 12.37 -9.47 -15.67
N ASN A 200 12.38 -8.35 -14.96
CA ASN A 200 11.36 -8.05 -13.95
C ASN A 200 10.03 -7.67 -14.62
N VAL A 201 8.95 -8.29 -14.15
CA VAL A 201 7.59 -8.09 -14.65
C VAL A 201 6.64 -7.77 -13.51
N THR A 202 5.65 -6.92 -13.79
CA THR A 202 4.53 -6.67 -12.88
C THR A 202 3.33 -7.48 -13.35
N LEU A 203 2.88 -8.42 -12.52
CA LEU A 203 1.77 -9.33 -12.82
C LEU A 203 0.48 -8.85 -12.16
N TYR A 204 -0.63 -9.02 -12.86
CA TYR A 204 -2.00 -8.89 -12.39
C TYR A 204 -2.85 -10.00 -13.03
N ILE A 205 -2.50 -11.26 -12.74
CA ILE A 205 -3.00 -12.41 -13.49
C ILE A 205 -3.65 -13.48 -12.63
N ASP A 206 -4.56 -14.21 -13.27
CA ASP A 206 -4.92 -15.59 -12.93
C ASP A 206 -4.32 -16.53 -13.98
N THR A 207 -3.28 -17.27 -13.60
CA THR A 207 -2.52 -18.18 -14.49
C THR A 207 -3.39 -19.29 -15.10
N SER A 208 -4.54 -19.62 -14.51
CA SER A 208 -5.47 -20.62 -15.06
C SER A 208 -6.39 -20.07 -16.17
N LYS A 209 -6.27 -18.79 -16.53
CA LYS A 209 -7.22 -18.11 -17.43
C LYS A 209 -6.56 -17.36 -18.60
N PRO A 210 -5.81 -18.03 -19.49
CA PRO A 210 -5.32 -17.38 -20.70
C PRO A 210 -6.48 -16.85 -21.57
N PRO A 211 -6.25 -15.82 -22.42
CA PRO A 211 -4.97 -15.16 -22.73
C PRO A 211 -4.52 -14.11 -21.70
N PHE A 212 -3.37 -13.51 -21.95
CA PHE A 212 -2.73 -12.46 -21.14
C PHE A 212 -2.37 -11.25 -22.01
N ILE A 213 -2.62 -10.06 -21.49
CA ILE A 213 -2.26 -8.78 -22.10
C ILE A 213 -0.89 -8.36 -21.58
N TYR A 214 0.06 -8.21 -22.50
CA TYR A 214 1.40 -7.68 -22.26
C TYR A 214 1.40 -6.19 -22.61
N ILE A 215 1.61 -5.35 -21.61
CA ILE A 215 1.71 -3.90 -21.73
C ILE A 215 3.16 -3.51 -21.45
N LYS A 216 3.89 -3.13 -22.50
CA LYS A 216 5.25 -2.60 -22.37
C LYS A 216 5.15 -1.08 -22.22
N THR A 217 5.58 -0.56 -21.08
CA THR A 217 5.66 0.89 -20.85
C THR A 217 7.09 1.40 -21.10
N THR A 218 7.32 2.68 -20.83
CA THR A 218 8.67 3.26 -20.80
C THR A 218 9.56 2.66 -19.72
N SER A 219 8.99 2.23 -18.60
CA SER A 219 9.70 1.84 -17.37
C SER A 219 9.62 0.35 -17.04
N GLU A 220 8.57 -0.37 -17.45
CA GLU A 220 8.35 -1.75 -17.04
C GLU A 220 7.49 -2.57 -18.01
N LEU A 221 7.46 -3.89 -17.78
CA LEU A 221 6.56 -4.80 -18.46
C LEU A 221 5.46 -5.24 -17.50
N ILE A 222 4.22 -4.94 -17.86
CA ILE A 222 3.02 -5.31 -17.10
C ILE A 222 2.32 -6.44 -17.85
N ILE A 223 1.93 -7.49 -17.14
CA ILE A 223 1.16 -8.61 -17.69
C ILE A 223 -0.12 -8.75 -16.87
N LEU A 224 -1.27 -8.72 -17.54
CA LEU A 224 -2.58 -8.78 -16.88
C LEU A 224 -3.59 -9.64 -17.66
N ASN A 225 -4.60 -10.16 -16.97
CA ASN A 225 -5.79 -10.74 -17.57
C ASN A 225 -7.03 -10.48 -16.69
N ASP A 226 -8.21 -10.66 -17.27
CA ASP A 226 -9.49 -10.49 -16.58
C ASP A 226 -10.07 -11.86 -16.17
N GLN A 227 -11.26 -11.87 -15.59
CA GLN A 227 -11.95 -13.00 -15.01
C GLN A 227 -12.24 -14.14 -15.99
N SER A 228 -12.19 -13.86 -17.29
CA SER A 228 -12.41 -14.81 -18.37
C SER A 228 -11.65 -14.39 -19.63
N LYS A 229 -11.52 -15.34 -20.57
CA LYS A 229 -10.96 -15.08 -21.91
C LYS A 229 -11.67 -13.92 -22.61
N SER A 230 -13.01 -13.97 -22.67
CA SER A 230 -13.82 -12.94 -23.33
C SER A 230 -13.65 -11.55 -22.69
N LYS A 231 -13.59 -11.45 -21.36
CA LYS A 231 -13.33 -10.17 -20.69
C LYS A 231 -11.92 -9.65 -20.94
N THR A 232 -10.94 -10.55 -21.02
CA THR A 232 -9.55 -10.18 -21.33
C THR A 232 -9.43 -9.66 -22.76
N GLU A 233 -10.09 -10.32 -23.72
CA GLU A 233 -10.13 -9.87 -25.12
C GLU A 233 -10.82 -8.50 -25.23
N ALA A 234 -11.97 -8.32 -24.55
CA ALA A 234 -12.66 -7.03 -24.51
C ALA A 234 -11.79 -5.90 -23.93
N LEU A 235 -11.08 -6.16 -22.83
CA LEU A 235 -10.15 -5.20 -22.23
C LEU A 235 -8.99 -4.85 -23.17
N PHE A 236 -8.48 -5.83 -23.91
CA PHE A 236 -7.43 -5.61 -24.90
C PHE A 236 -7.91 -4.70 -26.04
N ASP A 237 -9.13 -4.91 -26.53
CA ASP A 237 -9.73 -4.11 -27.60
C ASP A 237 -9.99 -2.67 -27.13
N GLU A 238 -10.54 -2.49 -25.93
CA GLU A 238 -10.75 -1.19 -25.30
C GLU A 238 -9.44 -0.41 -25.16
N LEU A 239 -8.39 -1.07 -24.63
CA LEU A 239 -7.08 -0.48 -24.45
C LEU A 239 -6.45 -0.03 -25.78
N ASN A 240 -6.54 -0.87 -26.83
CA ASN A 240 -6.01 -0.51 -28.15
C ASN A 240 -6.79 0.63 -28.80
N SER A 241 -8.11 0.68 -28.64
CA SER A 241 -8.95 1.78 -29.11
C SER A 241 -8.52 3.10 -28.49
N ASP A 242 -8.36 3.14 -27.16
CA ASP A 242 -8.08 4.39 -26.45
C ASP A 242 -6.63 4.85 -26.60
N ILE A 243 -5.67 3.93 -26.75
CA ILE A 243 -4.30 4.28 -27.16
C ILE A 243 -4.29 4.95 -28.54
N LYS A 244 -5.04 4.42 -29.51
CA LYS A 244 -5.14 5.04 -30.85
C LYS A 244 -5.75 6.44 -30.80
N LYS A 245 -6.80 6.64 -29.99
CA LYS A 245 -7.39 7.98 -29.78
C LYS A 245 -6.41 8.96 -29.14
N SER A 246 -5.56 8.49 -28.22
CA SER A 246 -4.53 9.32 -27.56
C SER A 246 -3.40 9.77 -28.49
N ILE A 247 -3.25 9.19 -29.69
CA ILE A 247 -2.18 9.49 -30.66
C ILE A 247 -2.65 10.48 -31.76
N VAL A 248 -3.95 10.73 -31.89
CA VAL A 248 -4.49 11.70 -32.87
C VAL A 248 -4.42 13.12 -32.29
N PRO A 249 -3.82 14.12 -32.97
CA PRO A 249 -3.84 15.51 -32.54
C PRO A 249 -5.28 16.02 -32.54
N VAL A 250 -5.80 16.36 -31.36
CA VAL A 250 -7.12 16.97 -31.21
C VAL A 250 -7.06 18.40 -31.74
N GLU A 251 -7.72 18.63 -32.88
CA GLU A 251 -8.07 19.97 -33.36
C GLU A 251 -8.90 20.72 -32.31
N LYS A 252 -8.69 22.04 -32.28
CA LYS A 252 -9.32 23.02 -31.38
C LYS A 252 -10.81 22.73 -31.14
N SER A 253 -11.16 22.45 -29.90
CA SER A 253 -12.42 22.92 -29.33
C SER A 253 -12.28 23.19 -27.83
N SER A 254 -12.87 24.32 -27.45
CA SER A 254 -12.86 25.04 -26.19
C SER A 254 -13.29 24.26 -24.92
N SER A 255 -12.77 24.77 -23.79
CA SER A 255 -13.14 24.53 -22.39
C SER A 255 -12.68 23.19 -21.78
N THR A 256 -11.69 23.23 -20.89
CA THR A 256 -11.35 22.08 -20.04
C THR A 256 -10.73 22.56 -18.72
N SER A 257 -11.31 22.13 -17.61
CA SER A 257 -10.97 22.49 -16.22
C SER A 257 -9.96 21.55 -15.56
N VAL A 258 -9.04 20.98 -16.35
CA VAL A 258 -7.88 20.19 -15.90
C VAL A 258 -6.81 20.31 -16.98
N GLY A 259 -5.56 20.59 -16.59
CA GLY A 259 -4.45 20.69 -17.52
C GLY A 259 -3.12 20.29 -16.89
N THR A 260 -2.17 19.91 -17.73
CA THR A 260 -0.78 19.62 -17.36
C THR A 260 0.12 20.39 -18.32
N VAL A 261 1.03 21.20 -17.78
CA VAL A 261 2.01 21.92 -18.58
C VAL A 261 3.39 21.39 -18.21
N SER A 262 3.94 20.53 -19.06
CA SER A 262 5.34 20.14 -19.03
C SER A 262 6.08 20.88 -20.15
N LYS A 263 7.08 21.69 -19.79
CA LYS A 263 8.02 22.23 -20.79
C LYS A 263 9.44 21.87 -20.37
N PRO A 264 10.23 21.22 -21.24
CA PRO A 264 11.64 21.04 -20.99
C PRO A 264 12.35 22.39 -21.06
N VAL A 265 12.98 22.81 -19.97
CA VAL A 265 13.88 23.98 -20.00
C VAL A 265 15.15 23.56 -20.73
N LYS A 266 15.31 24.05 -21.97
CA LYS A 266 16.57 23.89 -22.72
C LYS A 266 17.61 24.87 -22.19
N ARG A 267 18.49 24.39 -21.31
CA ARG A 267 19.89 24.80 -21.07
C ARG A 267 20.37 24.06 -19.82
N ASN A 268 21.33 23.14 -19.93
CA ASN A 268 22.16 22.53 -18.86
C ASN A 268 21.64 22.52 -17.41
N LEU A 269 20.36 22.24 -17.17
CA LEU A 269 19.77 22.17 -15.85
C LEU A 269 19.46 20.71 -15.55
N GLU A 270 19.96 20.25 -14.41
CA GLU A 270 19.76 18.90 -13.84
C GLU A 270 18.29 18.63 -13.47
N TYR A 271 17.42 19.64 -13.58
CA TYR A 271 16.04 19.64 -13.12
C TYR A 271 15.07 20.09 -14.20
N SER A 272 13.81 19.63 -14.11
CA SER A 272 12.68 20.18 -14.86
C SER A 272 11.55 20.57 -13.92
N LEU A 273 10.73 21.51 -14.36
CA LEU A 273 9.57 21.96 -13.62
C LEU A 273 8.28 21.49 -14.30
N ASN A 274 7.33 21.02 -13.50
CA ASN A 274 6.03 20.60 -13.99
C ASN A 274 4.92 21.21 -13.12
N LEU A 275 3.81 21.56 -13.77
CA LEU A 275 2.63 22.10 -13.12
C LEU A 275 1.40 21.29 -13.51
N THR A 276 0.70 20.82 -12.48
CA THR A 276 -0.61 20.17 -12.63
C THR A 276 -1.65 20.99 -11.89
N TYR A 277 -2.86 21.07 -12.44
CA TYR A 277 -3.95 21.77 -11.77
C TYR A 277 -5.29 21.07 -12.02
N SER A 278 -6.15 21.11 -11.00
CA SER A 278 -7.49 20.54 -11.00
C SER A 278 -8.49 21.62 -10.59
N LYS A 279 -9.73 21.24 -10.27
CA LYS A 279 -10.74 22.14 -9.70
C LYS A 279 -10.47 22.54 -8.24
N SER A 280 -9.64 21.80 -7.51
CA SER A 280 -9.44 22.00 -6.07
C SER A 280 -8.05 22.52 -5.70
N MET A 281 -7.07 22.34 -6.57
CA MET A 281 -5.69 22.68 -6.26
C MET A 281 -4.82 22.83 -7.51
N MET A 282 -3.68 23.47 -7.30
CA MET A 282 -2.54 23.51 -8.20
C MET A 282 -1.35 22.86 -7.49
N LYS A 283 -0.58 22.04 -8.20
CA LYS A 283 0.61 21.35 -7.70
C LYS A 283 1.80 21.62 -8.60
N PHE A 284 2.82 22.23 -8.02
CA PHE A 284 4.11 22.47 -8.66
C PHE A 284 5.08 21.34 -8.30
N LEU A 285 5.80 20.84 -9.29
CA LEU A 285 6.72 19.70 -9.16
C LEU A 285 8.09 20.10 -9.66
N ILE A 286 9.11 19.70 -8.91
CA ILE A 286 10.52 19.82 -9.30
C ILE A 286 11.04 18.41 -9.54
N ILE A 287 11.40 18.14 -10.79
CA ILE A 287 11.72 16.80 -11.27
C ILE A 287 13.22 16.74 -11.48
N ASN A 288 13.89 15.82 -10.78
CA ASN A 288 15.30 15.53 -10.96
C ASN A 288 15.49 14.66 -12.22
N ASN A 289 16.16 15.23 -13.23
CA ASN A 289 16.43 14.57 -14.51
C ASN A 289 17.77 13.81 -14.50
N THR A 290 18.50 13.82 -13.39
CA THR A 290 19.80 13.15 -13.27
C THR A 290 19.64 11.71 -12.81
N SER A 291 20.72 10.94 -12.95
CA SER A 291 20.80 9.55 -12.52
C SER A 291 21.13 9.37 -11.04
N LYS A 292 21.25 10.46 -10.26
CA LYS A 292 21.56 10.42 -8.82
C LYS A 292 20.50 11.19 -8.05
N ASP A 293 20.21 10.75 -6.83
CA ASP A 293 19.34 11.51 -5.94
C ASP A 293 19.99 12.85 -5.62
N ILE A 294 19.15 13.89 -5.52
CA ILE A 294 19.58 15.24 -5.20
C ILE A 294 18.88 15.69 -3.94
N GLU A 295 19.66 16.19 -2.98
CA GLU A 295 19.14 16.74 -1.73
C GLU A 295 19.01 18.26 -1.86
N LEU A 296 17.79 18.77 -1.79
CA LEU A 296 17.50 20.19 -1.62
C LEU A 296 17.50 20.52 -0.13
N ILE A 297 18.30 21.53 0.23
CA ILE A 297 18.38 22.05 1.59
C ILE A 297 17.70 23.43 1.62
N PHE A 298 16.81 23.61 2.59
CA PHE A 298 16.12 24.86 2.86
C PHE A 298 16.45 25.33 4.27
N SER A 299 16.81 26.60 4.42
CA SER A 299 17.23 27.18 5.70
C SER A 299 16.14 27.17 6.79
N ASN A 300 14.88 26.92 6.40
CA ASN A 300 13.74 26.78 7.30
C ASN A 300 12.62 25.96 6.61
N THR A 301 11.44 25.87 7.22
CA THR A 301 10.27 25.15 6.67
C THR A 301 9.58 25.85 5.49
N HIS A 302 10.02 27.05 5.11
CA HIS A 302 9.57 27.75 3.92
C HIS A 302 10.32 27.24 2.69
N THR A 303 9.66 26.36 1.94
CA THR A 303 10.26 25.65 0.81
C THR A 303 9.89 26.24 -0.57
N PHE A 304 8.90 27.13 -0.62
CA PHE A 304 8.46 27.80 -1.84
C PHE A 304 7.60 29.04 -1.57
N ASP A 305 7.69 30.02 -2.47
CA ASP A 305 6.80 31.18 -2.52
C ASP A 305 5.71 30.98 -3.57
N PHE A 306 4.49 31.37 -3.22
CA PHE A 306 3.39 31.53 -4.18
C PHE A 306 2.72 32.88 -3.93
N ILE A 307 2.76 33.73 -4.94
CA ILE A 307 2.33 35.13 -4.85
C ILE A 307 1.19 35.36 -5.84
N LEU A 308 0.10 35.98 -5.38
CA LEU A 308 -0.92 36.55 -6.25
C LEU A 308 -0.82 38.06 -6.30
N SER A 309 -0.94 38.61 -7.50
CA SER A 309 -0.99 40.05 -7.73
C SER A 309 -2.20 40.44 -8.57
N LYS A 310 -2.78 41.61 -8.26
CA LYS A 310 -3.86 42.25 -9.02
C LYS A 310 -3.47 43.69 -9.26
N ASN A 311 -3.50 44.13 -10.52
CA ASN A 311 -3.11 45.48 -10.94
C ASN A 311 -1.71 45.91 -10.44
N GLY A 312 -0.76 44.97 -10.39
CA GLY A 312 0.61 45.21 -9.94
C GLY A 312 0.82 45.18 -8.42
N ASN A 313 -0.24 45.07 -7.62
CA ASN A 313 -0.15 44.95 -6.16
C ASN A 313 -0.24 43.50 -5.72
N ILE A 314 0.60 43.08 -4.77
CA ILE A 314 0.51 41.77 -4.12
C ILE A 314 -0.73 41.74 -3.24
N VAL A 315 -1.58 40.74 -3.45
CA VAL A 315 -2.86 40.56 -2.73
C VAL A 315 -2.88 39.27 -1.90
N TYR A 316 -1.95 38.36 -2.17
CA TYR A 316 -1.77 37.14 -1.39
C TYR A 316 -0.33 36.66 -1.50
N ASP A 317 0.23 36.23 -0.39
CA ASP A 317 1.58 35.70 -0.24
C ASP A 317 1.48 34.45 0.66
N ASN A 318 1.72 33.26 0.09
CA ASN A 318 1.58 32.00 0.81
C ASN A 318 2.53 31.89 2.02
N TYR A 319 3.63 32.64 2.04
CA TYR A 319 4.55 32.63 3.17
C TYR A 319 4.11 33.61 4.25
N LYS A 320 3.91 34.88 3.89
CA LYS A 320 3.55 35.93 4.88
C LYS A 320 2.17 35.73 5.48
N ASP A 321 1.23 35.24 4.68
CA ASP A 321 -0.15 35.10 5.12
C ASP A 321 -0.41 33.74 5.80
N ASN A 322 0.60 32.88 5.94
CA ASN A 322 0.45 31.56 6.56
C ASN A 322 0.95 31.56 8.02
N PRO A 323 0.05 31.48 9.02
CA PRO A 323 0.41 31.58 10.43
C PRO A 323 1.24 30.41 10.96
N ASN A 324 1.37 29.33 10.18
CA ASN A 324 2.06 28.10 10.57
C ASN A 324 3.53 28.05 10.10
N VAL A 325 3.96 28.88 9.15
CA VAL A 325 5.31 28.79 8.58
C VAL A 325 6.32 29.62 9.40
N ALA A 326 5.89 30.68 10.06
CA ALA A 326 6.78 31.68 10.67
C ALA A 326 7.37 31.32 12.06
N LYS A 327 7.22 30.09 12.58
CA LYS A 327 7.48 29.82 14.01
C LYS A 327 8.72 29.01 14.35
N PHE A 328 9.36 28.34 13.40
CA PHE A 328 10.43 27.40 13.72
C PHE A 328 11.59 27.50 12.72
N ALA A 329 12.81 27.71 13.22
CA ALA A 329 14.04 27.90 12.44
C ALA A 329 14.85 26.60 12.28
N TRP A 330 14.22 25.55 11.78
CA TRP A 330 14.83 24.23 11.56
C TRP A 330 14.98 23.98 10.07
N GLU A 331 16.19 23.58 9.68
CA GLU A 331 16.57 23.25 8.31
C GLU A 331 15.68 22.12 7.76
N THR A 332 15.16 22.29 6.54
CA THR A 332 14.32 21.30 5.87
C THR A 332 15.11 20.65 4.74
N HIS A 333 15.11 19.33 4.70
CA HIS A 333 15.79 18.53 3.68
C HIS A 333 14.77 17.81 2.83
N GLN A 334 14.89 17.92 1.51
CA GLN A 334 14.00 17.28 0.55
C GLN A 334 14.82 16.51 -0.48
N ILE A 335 14.55 15.22 -0.62
CA ILE A 335 15.25 14.37 -1.60
C ILE A 335 14.43 14.33 -2.90
N LEU A 336 15.05 14.77 -3.99
CA LEU A 336 14.56 14.56 -5.35
C LEU A 336 15.15 13.26 -5.90
N ILE A 337 14.29 12.27 -6.10
CA ILE A 337 14.69 10.94 -6.56
C ILE A 337 15.20 11.01 -8.01
N ALA A 338 16.30 10.30 -8.27
CA ALA A 338 16.87 10.16 -9.61
C ALA A 338 15.82 9.75 -10.64
N ASN A 339 15.90 10.34 -11.84
CA ASN A 339 15.01 10.08 -12.97
C ASN A 339 13.51 10.40 -12.72
N GLY A 340 13.20 11.27 -11.76
CA GLY A 340 11.96 12.03 -11.76
C GLY A 340 10.69 11.26 -11.41
N ASP A 341 10.69 10.49 -10.31
CA ASP A 341 9.45 9.88 -9.81
C ASP A 341 8.47 10.95 -9.27
N ILE A 342 7.56 11.39 -10.15
CA ILE A 342 6.50 12.38 -9.86
C ILE A 342 5.47 11.91 -8.82
N ASN A 343 5.47 10.62 -8.44
CA ASN A 343 4.52 10.04 -7.49
C ASN A 343 5.03 10.03 -6.04
N TYR A 344 6.25 10.51 -5.78
CA TYR A 344 6.73 10.65 -4.42
C TYR A 344 5.98 11.79 -3.71
N ILE A 345 5.24 11.45 -2.66
CA ILE A 345 4.32 12.32 -1.90
C ILE A 345 5.03 13.59 -1.34
N GLY A 346 6.36 13.61 -1.33
CA GLY A 346 7.18 14.76 -0.90
C GLY A 346 7.78 15.62 -2.02
N GLN A 347 7.49 15.41 -3.31
CA GLN A 347 8.10 16.19 -4.42
C GLN A 347 7.23 17.35 -4.95
N GLY A 348 6.04 17.59 -4.36
CA GLY A 348 5.08 18.58 -4.84
C GLY A 348 4.78 19.71 -3.86
N TYR A 349 4.64 20.93 -4.38
CA TYR A 349 4.20 22.12 -3.65
C TYR A 349 2.74 22.43 -4.01
N ASP A 350 1.87 22.24 -3.02
CA ASP A 350 0.42 22.27 -3.22
C ASP A 350 -0.18 23.60 -2.82
N ILE A 351 -0.94 24.20 -3.74
CA ILE A 351 -1.79 25.36 -3.52
C ILE A 351 -3.25 24.93 -3.59
N TRP A 352 -3.87 24.80 -2.43
CA TRP A 352 -5.29 24.48 -2.29
C TRP A 352 -6.13 25.73 -2.55
N TYR A 353 -7.02 25.66 -3.54
CA TYR A 353 -7.83 26.80 -3.96
C TYR A 353 -8.78 27.30 -2.88
N GLU A 354 -9.25 26.40 -2.01
CA GLU A 354 -10.08 26.76 -0.85
C GLU A 354 -9.40 27.81 0.05
N ASN A 355 -8.08 27.77 0.19
CA ASN A 355 -7.35 28.75 1.00
C ASN A 355 -7.22 30.10 0.28
N LEU A 356 -7.12 30.09 -1.05
CA LEU A 356 -7.07 31.30 -1.86
C LEU A 356 -8.42 32.02 -1.85
N THR A 357 -9.51 31.30 -2.13
CA THR A 357 -10.84 31.89 -2.28
C THR A 357 -11.43 32.43 -0.97
N LYS A 358 -10.88 32.02 0.18
CA LYS A 358 -11.18 32.63 1.48
C LYS A 358 -10.49 33.98 1.72
N LYS A 359 -9.41 34.28 0.99
CA LYS A 359 -8.53 35.43 1.25
C LYS A 359 -8.59 36.50 0.17
N VAL A 360 -8.95 36.13 -1.05
CA VAL A 360 -9.08 37.05 -2.19
C VAL A 360 -10.47 36.97 -2.81
N ASN A 361 -11.00 38.13 -3.20
CA ASN A 361 -12.32 38.24 -3.84
C ASN A 361 -12.31 37.75 -5.28
N ASP A 362 -13.47 37.69 -5.91
CA ASP A 362 -13.59 37.40 -7.34
C ASP A 362 -12.78 38.38 -8.22
N GLY A 363 -12.23 37.84 -9.30
CA GLY A 363 -11.47 38.59 -10.29
C GLY A 363 -10.31 37.82 -10.89
N ILE A 364 -9.52 38.52 -11.70
CA ILE A 364 -8.38 37.97 -12.42
C ILE A 364 -7.09 38.37 -11.71
N TYR A 365 -6.20 37.40 -11.50
CA TYR A 365 -4.97 37.52 -10.74
C TYR A 365 -3.80 36.96 -11.53
N ASN A 366 -2.65 37.62 -11.47
CA ASN A 366 -1.40 37.04 -11.92
C ASN A 366 -0.77 36.28 -10.76
N PHE A 367 -0.33 35.05 -11.01
CA PHE A 367 0.38 34.26 -10.02
C PHE A 367 1.85 34.08 -10.41
N GLU A 368 2.69 33.97 -9.40
CA GLU A 368 4.11 33.63 -9.53
C GLU A 368 4.46 32.57 -8.48
N PHE A 369 5.28 31.58 -8.86
CA PHE A 369 5.74 30.51 -7.99
C PHE A 369 7.26 30.38 -8.04
N TYR A 370 7.90 30.37 -6.87
CA TYR A 370 9.35 30.27 -6.71
C TYR A 370 9.70 29.15 -5.74
N SER A 371 10.76 28.39 -6.01
CA SER A 371 11.39 27.58 -4.96
C SER A 371 12.34 28.46 -4.15
N THR A 372 12.37 28.27 -2.84
CA THR A 372 13.30 28.98 -1.94
C THR A 372 14.65 28.29 -1.81
N SER A 373 14.87 27.17 -2.52
CA SER A 373 16.14 26.45 -2.50
C SER A 373 17.23 27.24 -3.22
N GLU A 374 18.38 27.43 -2.56
CA GLU A 374 19.56 28.09 -3.16
C GLU A 374 20.06 27.33 -4.40
N MET A 375 19.89 26.00 -4.45
CA MET A 375 20.26 25.17 -5.60
C MET A 375 19.40 25.44 -6.83
N LEU A 376 18.23 26.05 -6.66
CA LEU A 376 17.25 26.28 -7.72
C LEU A 376 17.08 27.75 -8.06
N LYS A 377 17.95 28.63 -7.54
CA LYS A 377 17.89 30.09 -7.79
C LYS A 377 17.96 30.48 -9.26
N ASP A 378 18.62 29.65 -10.07
CA ASP A 378 18.81 29.88 -11.51
C ASP A 378 17.77 29.14 -12.38
N VAL A 379 16.79 28.47 -11.77
CA VAL A 379 15.73 27.74 -12.47
C VAL A 379 14.57 28.69 -12.82
N PRO A 380 14.06 28.68 -14.07
CA PRO A 380 12.90 29.47 -14.49
C PRO A 380 11.70 29.30 -13.56
N HIS A 381 11.08 30.37 -13.11
CA HIS A 381 9.88 30.29 -12.27
C HIS A 381 8.60 30.18 -13.08
N PHE A 382 7.55 29.64 -12.47
CA PHE A 382 6.22 29.62 -13.09
C PHE A 382 5.53 30.97 -12.89
N LYS A 383 5.02 31.53 -13.98
CA LYS A 383 4.08 32.65 -13.96
C LYS A 383 2.81 32.27 -14.68
N GLY A 384 1.70 32.89 -14.30
CA GLY A 384 0.47 32.69 -15.03
C GLY A 384 -0.63 33.61 -14.58
N GLN A 385 -1.83 33.32 -15.06
CA GLN A 385 -3.02 34.04 -14.69
C GLN A 385 -4.09 33.05 -14.26
N LEU A 386 -4.78 33.37 -13.17
CA LEU A 386 -5.96 32.66 -12.71
C LEU A 386 -7.14 33.62 -12.58
N GLU A 387 -8.34 33.10 -12.78
CA GLU A 387 -9.60 33.77 -12.52
C GLU A 387 -10.28 33.09 -11.34
N ILE A 388 -10.71 33.89 -10.37
CA ILE A 388 -11.53 33.45 -9.25
C ILE A 388 -12.94 33.97 -9.47
N LYS A 389 -13.91 33.07 -9.47
CA LYS A 389 -15.32 33.41 -9.65
C LYS A 389 -16.22 32.46 -8.88
N ASP A 390 -17.10 32.98 -8.03
CA ASP A 390 -18.04 32.20 -7.23
C ASP A 390 -17.34 31.08 -6.43
N GLY A 391 -16.15 31.37 -5.89
CA GLY A 391 -15.33 30.39 -5.15
C GLY A 391 -14.65 29.32 -6.00
N ASN A 392 -14.76 29.37 -7.33
CA ASN A 392 -14.04 28.50 -8.27
C ASN A 392 -12.80 29.19 -8.83
N VAL A 393 -11.73 28.43 -9.04
CA VAL A 393 -10.49 28.93 -9.64
C VAL A 393 -10.30 28.32 -11.02
N ASN A 394 -10.19 29.16 -12.04
CA ASN A 394 -9.88 28.80 -13.42
C ASN A 394 -8.47 29.28 -13.76
N VAL A 395 -7.63 28.39 -14.29
CA VAL A 395 -6.27 28.77 -14.72
C VAL A 395 -6.34 29.23 -16.18
N ASN A 396 -6.16 30.53 -16.41
CA ASN A 396 -6.29 31.16 -17.72
C ASN A 396 -5.02 31.02 -18.56
N SER A 397 -3.85 31.11 -17.93
CA SER A 397 -2.57 30.92 -18.63
C SER A 397 -1.45 30.49 -17.69
N ILE A 398 -0.47 29.77 -18.24
CA ILE A 398 0.74 29.34 -17.55
C ILE A 398 1.93 29.54 -18.51
N ARG A 399 3.01 30.12 -18.00
CA ARG A 399 4.27 30.33 -18.71
C ARG A 399 5.44 30.07 -17.75
N LEU A 400 6.52 29.51 -18.29
CA LEU A 400 7.82 29.48 -17.63
C LEU A 400 8.57 30.74 -18.05
N ASN A 401 9.20 31.42 -17.10
CA ASN A 401 9.94 32.65 -17.33
C ASN A 401 11.44 32.47 -17.13
#